data_AF-A0A937I0W2-F1
#
_entry.id   AF-A0A937I0W2-F1
#
_cell.length_a   1.000
_cell.length_b   1.000
_cell.length_c   1.000
_cell.angle_alpha   90.00
_cell.angle_beta   90.00
_cell.angle_gamma   90.00
#
_symmetry.space_group_name_H-M   'P 1'
#
loop_
_entity.id
_entity.type
_entity.pdbx_description
1 polymer ?
#
loop_
_entity_poly.entity_id
_entity_poly.type
_entity_poly.pdbx_seq_one_letter_code
_entity_poly.pdbx_strand_id
1 'polypeptide(L)'
;MTKSKQQGFTLIELMIVTAIIGILVSVALPAYDLYRNRARFSEAILAIGYYRAAITTQAHSDRFSTLADADAGTNGIPATQAQGPLQHGIDVVDGVITVTWMADGTDLAGTTYTLAAQSVTPPIQWVSGGTCVSGGYC
;
A
#
# COMPACT_ATOMS: atom_id res chain seq x y z
N MET A 1 26.04 -9.55 59.14
CA MET A 1 25.54 -9.82 57.78
C MET A 1 24.02 -9.76 57.81
N THR A 2 23.44 -8.61 57.47
CA THR A 2 21.99 -8.43 57.40
C THR A 2 21.46 -9.18 56.17
N LYS A 3 20.71 -10.27 56.42
CA LYS A 3 20.12 -11.10 55.37
C LYS A 3 18.95 -10.32 54.76
N SER A 4 19.16 -9.71 53.59
CA SER A 4 18.07 -9.08 52.84
C SER A 4 17.01 -10.15 52.55
N LYS A 5 15.80 -9.98 53.07
CA LYS A 5 14.66 -10.85 52.73
C LYS A 5 14.26 -10.52 51.30
N GLN A 6 14.55 -11.44 50.39
CA GLN A 6 14.13 -11.36 49.00
C GLN A 6 12.58 -11.41 48.98
N GLN A 7 11.95 -10.25 48.82
CA GLN A 7 10.51 -10.12 48.66
C GLN A 7 10.17 -10.51 47.22
N GLY A 8 9.55 -11.67 47.04
CA GLY A 8 9.01 -12.07 45.74
C GLY A 8 7.67 -11.39 45.47
N PHE A 9 7.33 -11.23 44.19
CA PHE A 9 5.99 -10.81 43.76
C PHE A 9 4.94 -11.87 44.14
N THR A 10 3.74 -11.41 44.48
CA THR A 10 2.60 -12.29 44.73
C THR A 10 1.97 -12.74 43.41
N LEU A 11 1.37 -13.94 43.39
CA LEU A 11 0.63 -14.43 42.23
C LEU A 11 -0.56 -13.51 41.87
N ILE A 12 -1.15 -12.86 42.88
CA ILE A 12 -2.26 -11.92 42.69
C ILE A 12 -1.78 -10.67 41.94
N GLU A 13 -0.61 -10.11 42.31
CA GLU A 13 -0.02 -8.98 41.57
C GLU A 13 0.24 -9.33 40.11
N LEU A 14 0.79 -10.52 39.85
CA LEU A 14 1.03 -10.99 38.48
C LEU A 14 -0.27 -11.15 37.68
N MET A 15 -1.32 -11.68 38.30
CA MET A 15 -2.63 -11.85 37.67
C MET A 15 -3.30 -10.52 37.31
N ILE A 16 -3.22 -9.52 38.18
CA ILE A 16 -3.81 -8.19 37.89
C ILE A 16 -3.04 -7.50 36.76
N VAL A 17 -1.70 -7.56 36.78
CA VAL A 17 -0.88 -6.95 35.74
C VAL A 17 -1.16 -7.58 34.38
N THR A 18 -1.24 -8.91 34.31
CA THR A 18 -1.54 -9.61 33.05
C THR A 18 -2.96 -9.33 32.53
N ALA A 19 -3.94 -9.17 33.42
CA ALA A 19 -5.29 -8.76 33.04
C ALA A 19 -5.32 -7.36 32.41
N ILE A 20 -4.61 -6.39 33.01
CA ILE A 20 -4.52 -5.02 32.47
C ILE A 20 -3.81 -5.02 31.12
N ILE A 21 -2.68 -5.73 30.99
CA ILE A 21 -1.95 -5.85 29.72
C ILE A 21 -2.85 -6.48 28.65
N GLY A 22 -3.62 -7.52 28.98
CA GLY A 22 -4.55 -8.16 28.05
C GLY A 22 -5.57 -7.20 27.44
N ILE A 23 -6.16 -6.33 28.26
CA ILE A 23 -7.10 -5.30 27.80
C ILE A 23 -6.40 -4.32 26.86
N LEU A 24 -5.22 -3.82 27.24
CA LEU A 24 -4.46 -2.87 26.42
C LEU A 24 -4.07 -3.47 25.06
N VAL A 25 -3.61 -4.72 25.05
CA VAL A 25 -3.17 -5.43 23.85
C VAL A 25 -4.32 -5.63 22.85
N SER A 26 -5.54 -5.93 23.33
CA SER A 26 -6.70 -6.12 22.45
C SER A 26 -7.06 -4.89 21.61
N VAL A 27 -6.75 -3.68 22.10
CA VAL A 27 -7.01 -2.42 21.39
C VAL A 27 -5.78 -1.99 20.59
N ALA A 28 -4.58 -2.21 21.14
CA ALA A 28 -3.34 -1.74 20.53
C ALA A 28 -2.91 -2.55 19.30
N LEU A 29 -3.06 -3.87 19.31
CA LEU A 29 -2.58 -4.72 18.21
C LEU A 29 -3.28 -4.43 16.87
N PRO A 30 -4.62 -4.36 16.78
CA PRO A 30 -5.29 -4.08 15.50
C PRO A 30 -4.88 -2.73 14.90
N ALA A 31 -4.68 -1.71 15.74
CA ALA A 31 -4.22 -0.39 15.30
C ALA A 31 -2.75 -0.42 14.83
N TYR A 32 -1.90 -1.18 15.51
CA TYR A 32 -0.51 -1.35 15.13
C TYR A 32 -0.35 -2.06 13.79
N ASP A 33 -1.12 -3.12 13.56
CA ASP A 33 -1.10 -3.87 12.29
C ASP A 33 -1.57 -3.00 11.12
N LEU A 34 -2.64 -2.20 11.31
CA LEU A 34 -3.08 -1.23 10.30
C LEU A 34 -1.98 -0.20 9.98
N TYR A 35 -1.31 0.35 11.00
CA TYR A 35 -0.23 1.32 10.79
C TYR A 35 0.96 0.70 10.06
N ARG A 36 1.35 -0.52 10.43
CA ARG A 36 2.41 -1.29 9.76
C ARG A 36 2.05 -1.57 8.30
N ASN A 37 0.82 -1.97 8.04
CA ASN A 37 0.33 -2.25 6.69
C ASN A 37 0.30 -0.98 5.83
N ARG A 38 -0.15 0.16 6.38
CA ARG A 38 -0.07 1.47 5.71
C ARG A 38 1.37 1.89 5.40
N ALA A 39 2.30 1.68 6.33
CA ALA A 39 3.72 1.96 6.10
C ALA A 39 4.29 1.09 4.98
N ARG A 40 3.98 -0.21 4.95
CA ARG A 40 4.38 -1.11 3.86
C ARG A 40 3.74 -0.70 2.53
N PHE A 41 2.45 -0.37 2.53
CA PHE A 41 1.72 0.00 1.32
C PHE A 41 2.26 1.26 0.62
N SER A 42 3.03 2.10 1.33
CA SER A 42 3.73 3.24 0.71
C SER A 42 4.70 2.80 -0.40
N GLU A 43 5.28 1.60 -0.34
CA GLU A 43 6.17 1.08 -1.39
C GLU A 43 5.41 0.85 -2.70
N ALA A 44 4.18 0.33 -2.62
CA ALA A 44 3.31 0.12 -3.78
C ALA A 44 2.88 1.46 -4.40
N ILE A 45 2.59 2.46 -3.57
CA ILE A 45 2.28 3.82 -4.07
C ILE A 45 3.49 4.41 -4.79
N LEU A 46 4.71 4.23 -4.28
CA LEU A 46 5.93 4.73 -4.93
C LEU A 46 6.21 4.04 -6.27
N ALA A 47 5.88 2.76 -6.41
CA ALA A 47 6.06 2.00 -7.65
C ALA A 47 5.29 2.59 -8.85
N ILE A 48 4.24 3.38 -8.60
CA ILE A 48 3.45 4.04 -9.65
C ILE A 48 4.21 5.12 -10.41
N GLY A 49 5.25 5.70 -9.79
CA GLY A 49 5.94 6.89 -10.30
C GLY A 49 6.53 6.68 -11.69
N TYR A 50 7.02 5.47 -11.98
CA TYR A 50 7.59 5.11 -13.27
C TYR A 50 6.55 5.16 -14.41
N TYR A 51 5.38 4.56 -14.20
CA TYR A 51 4.28 4.56 -15.18
C TYR A 51 3.65 5.94 -15.32
N ARG A 52 3.47 6.66 -14.21
CA ARG A 52 2.97 8.05 -14.23
C ARG A 52 3.87 8.94 -15.07
N ALA A 53 5.19 8.86 -14.85
CA ALA A 53 6.17 9.60 -15.63
C ALA A 53 6.08 9.21 -17.12
N ALA A 54 6.03 7.92 -17.44
CA ALA A 54 5.89 7.46 -18.82
C ALA A 54 4.64 8.05 -19.51
N ILE A 55 3.46 7.93 -18.90
CA ILE A 55 2.22 8.49 -19.46
C ILE A 55 2.37 10.01 -19.67
N THR A 56 2.91 10.75 -18.70
CA THR A 56 3.13 12.20 -18.88
C THR A 56 4.09 12.52 -20.04
N THR A 57 5.21 11.81 -20.17
CA THR A 57 6.19 12.05 -21.23
C THR A 57 5.64 11.69 -22.61
N GLN A 58 4.90 10.58 -22.72
CA GLN A 58 4.32 10.16 -23.99
C GLN A 58 3.15 11.08 -24.40
N ALA A 59 2.36 11.56 -23.45
CA ALA A 59 1.36 12.60 -23.68
C ALA A 59 1.99 13.92 -24.17
N HIS A 60 3.11 14.35 -23.57
CA HIS A 60 3.88 15.51 -24.04
C HIS A 60 4.47 15.34 -25.44
N SER A 61 4.64 14.09 -25.89
CA SER A 61 5.19 13.76 -27.21
C SER A 61 4.11 13.44 -28.24
N ASP A 62 2.84 13.72 -27.92
CA ASP A 62 1.66 13.46 -28.77
C ASP A 62 1.58 12.00 -29.27
N ARG A 63 2.03 11.04 -28.46
CA ARG A 63 2.05 9.60 -28.82
C ARG A 63 0.67 8.95 -28.80
N PHE A 64 -0.29 9.54 -28.10
CA PHE A 64 -1.69 9.14 -28.07
C PHE A 64 -2.57 10.37 -27.93
N SER A 65 -3.77 10.31 -28.51
CA SER A 65 -4.74 11.42 -28.50
C SER A 65 -5.92 11.18 -27.56
N THR A 66 -6.09 9.95 -27.07
CA THR A 66 -7.14 9.60 -26.12
C THR A 66 -6.56 8.77 -24.99
N LEU A 67 -7.22 8.77 -23.82
CA LEU A 67 -6.81 7.92 -22.71
C LEU A 67 -6.98 6.44 -23.05
N ALA A 68 -7.92 6.09 -23.95
CA ALA A 68 -8.14 4.72 -24.40
C ALA A 68 -6.95 4.12 -25.18
N ASP A 69 -6.01 4.96 -25.62
CA ASP A 69 -4.78 4.50 -26.27
C ASP A 69 -3.60 4.43 -25.27
N ALA A 70 -3.82 4.79 -24.01
CA ALA A 70 -2.79 4.83 -22.97
C ALA A 70 -2.77 3.53 -22.16
N ASP A 71 -2.51 2.41 -22.85
CA ASP A 71 -2.42 1.07 -22.27
C ASP A 71 -0.97 0.65 -22.02
N ALA A 72 -0.79 -0.33 -21.12
CA ALA A 72 0.52 -0.90 -20.86
C ALA A 72 1.10 -1.57 -22.12
N GLY A 73 2.36 -1.26 -22.42
CA GLY A 73 3.07 -1.81 -23.58
C GLY A 73 2.75 -1.15 -24.92
N THR A 74 1.86 -0.15 -24.95
CA THR A 74 1.53 0.62 -26.15
C THR A 74 2.09 2.03 -26.06
N ASN A 75 2.27 2.70 -27.21
CA ASN A 75 2.59 4.14 -27.28
C ASN A 75 3.78 4.62 -26.43
N GLY A 76 4.73 3.73 -26.09
CA GLY A 76 5.90 4.04 -25.26
C GLY A 76 5.67 3.93 -23.75
N ILE A 77 4.50 3.46 -23.34
CA ILE A 77 4.17 3.09 -21.95
C ILE A 77 4.78 1.71 -21.68
N PRO A 78 5.44 1.51 -20.52
CA PRO A 78 5.98 0.21 -20.14
C PRO A 78 4.92 -0.89 -20.14
N ALA A 79 5.31 -2.11 -20.48
CA ALA A 79 4.43 -3.28 -20.45
C ALA A 79 4.03 -3.65 -19.02
N THR A 80 2.88 -4.32 -18.88
CA THR A 80 2.32 -4.78 -17.61
C THR A 80 3.37 -5.54 -16.80
N GLN A 81 3.51 -5.17 -15.53
CA GLN A 81 4.25 -5.95 -14.56
C GLN A 81 3.33 -6.98 -13.92
N ALA A 82 3.61 -8.27 -14.17
CA ALA A 82 2.84 -9.34 -13.56
C ALA A 82 2.99 -9.34 -12.03
N GLN A 83 1.89 -9.57 -11.32
CA GLN A 83 1.89 -9.76 -9.88
C GLN A 83 2.57 -11.09 -9.54
N GLY A 84 3.40 -11.09 -8.49
CA GLY A 84 4.01 -12.30 -7.95
C GLY A 84 4.11 -12.27 -6.43
N PRO A 85 4.69 -13.32 -5.80
CA PRO A 85 4.84 -13.40 -4.34
C PRO A 85 5.77 -12.36 -3.73
N LEU A 86 6.70 -11.82 -4.54
CA LEU A 86 7.72 -10.84 -4.13
C LEU A 86 7.69 -9.58 -5.01
N GLN A 87 6.63 -9.41 -5.81
CA GLN A 87 6.54 -8.33 -6.80
C GLN A 87 5.09 -7.84 -6.92
N HIS A 88 4.89 -6.53 -6.87
CA HIS A 88 3.59 -5.91 -7.11
C HIS A 88 3.14 -6.09 -8.55
N GLY A 89 1.85 -6.30 -8.78
CA GLY A 89 1.28 -6.18 -10.12
C GLY A 89 1.14 -4.72 -10.50
N ILE A 90 1.49 -4.33 -11.72
CA ILE A 90 1.22 -2.98 -12.22
C ILE A 90 0.71 -3.11 -13.63
N ASP A 91 -0.46 -2.54 -13.87
CA ASP A 91 -1.07 -2.49 -15.19
C ASP A 91 -1.54 -1.07 -15.51
N VAL A 92 -1.67 -0.78 -16.80
CA VAL A 92 -2.26 0.47 -17.28
C VAL A 92 -3.31 0.13 -18.30
N VAL A 93 -4.53 0.58 -18.04
CA VAL A 93 -5.66 0.43 -18.97
C VAL A 93 -6.34 1.78 -19.07
N ASP A 94 -6.54 2.27 -20.29
CA ASP A 94 -7.21 3.53 -20.57
C ASP A 94 -6.66 4.72 -19.75
N GLY A 95 -5.34 4.78 -19.54
CA GLY A 95 -4.68 5.83 -18.74
C GLY A 95 -4.92 5.73 -17.22
N VAL A 96 -5.50 4.63 -16.75
CA VAL A 96 -5.62 4.27 -15.34
C VAL A 96 -4.50 3.33 -14.96
N ILE A 97 -3.56 3.81 -14.14
CA ILE A 97 -2.50 2.98 -13.60
C ILE A 97 -3.05 2.25 -12.37
N THR A 98 -2.99 0.93 -12.37
CA THR A 98 -3.42 0.08 -11.24
C THR A 98 -2.23 -0.66 -10.69
N VAL A 99 -1.85 -0.34 -9.45
CA VAL A 99 -0.87 -1.11 -8.67
C VAL A 99 -1.63 -2.08 -7.78
N THR A 100 -1.28 -3.36 -7.85
CA THR A 100 -1.82 -4.43 -7.01
C THR A 100 -0.75 -4.96 -6.09
N TRP A 101 -1.02 -5.04 -4.79
CA TRP A 101 -0.07 -5.59 -3.82
C TRP A 101 0.35 -7.01 -4.19
N MET A 102 1.59 -7.37 -3.87
CA MET A 102 2.14 -8.69 -4.15
C MET A 102 1.32 -9.82 -3.52
N ALA A 103 1.37 -11.01 -4.09
CA ALA A 103 0.67 -12.18 -3.55
C ALA A 103 1.48 -12.83 -2.41
N ASP A 104 1.77 -12.06 -1.35
CA ASP A 104 2.65 -12.45 -0.24
C ASP A 104 1.92 -13.13 0.93
N GLY A 105 0.60 -13.32 0.82
CA GLY A 105 -0.23 -13.93 1.86
C GLY A 105 -0.51 -13.03 3.07
N THR A 106 -0.15 -11.75 2.99
CA THR A 106 -0.46 -10.76 4.03
C THR A 106 -1.84 -10.15 3.80
N ASP A 107 -2.35 -9.40 4.78
CA ASP A 107 -3.64 -8.71 4.66
C ASP A 107 -3.70 -7.70 3.49
N LEU A 108 -2.52 -7.30 3.00
CA LEU A 108 -2.42 -6.40 1.85
C LEU A 108 -2.59 -7.14 0.51
N ALA A 109 -2.46 -8.47 0.45
CA ALA A 109 -2.51 -9.25 -0.79
C ALA A 109 -3.74 -8.92 -1.65
N GLY A 110 -3.51 -8.50 -2.89
CA GLY A 110 -4.57 -8.09 -3.82
C GLY A 110 -5.16 -6.69 -3.57
N THR A 111 -4.72 -5.96 -2.54
CA THR A 111 -5.09 -4.56 -2.35
C THR A 111 -4.58 -3.71 -3.51
N THR A 112 -5.42 -2.82 -4.03
CA THR A 112 -5.08 -1.98 -5.18
C THR A 112 -4.97 -0.50 -4.81
N TYR A 113 -4.04 0.17 -5.49
CA TYR A 113 -3.97 1.62 -5.59
C TYR A 113 -4.08 2.01 -7.06
N THR A 114 -5.02 2.90 -7.38
CA THR A 114 -5.23 3.37 -8.75
C THR A 114 -4.88 4.84 -8.88
N LEU A 115 -4.31 5.22 -10.01
CA LEU A 115 -4.09 6.63 -10.36
C LEU A 115 -4.54 6.85 -11.80
N ALA A 116 -5.67 7.54 -11.95
CA ALA A 116 -6.31 7.80 -13.23
C ALA A 116 -5.94 9.18 -13.77
N ALA A 117 -5.37 9.22 -14.97
CA ALA A 117 -5.22 10.47 -15.72
C ALA A 117 -6.59 11.01 -16.12
N GLN A 118 -6.79 12.32 -16.00
CA GLN A 118 -8.06 12.99 -16.36
C GLN A 118 -8.04 13.60 -17.76
N SER A 119 -6.85 13.75 -18.35
CA SER A 119 -6.65 14.31 -19.69
C SER A 119 -5.38 13.75 -20.32
N VAL A 120 -5.31 13.80 -21.65
CA VAL A 120 -4.06 13.56 -22.40
C VAL A 120 -3.26 14.84 -22.58
N THR A 121 -3.87 16.02 -22.41
CA THR A 121 -3.19 17.31 -22.56
C THR A 121 -2.53 17.73 -21.24
N PRO A 122 -1.22 18.00 -21.24
CA PRO A 122 -0.52 18.52 -20.06
C PRO A 122 -0.98 19.94 -19.67
N PRO A 123 -1.02 20.29 -18.38
CA PRO A 123 -0.67 19.47 -17.22
C PRO A 123 -1.77 18.46 -16.87
N ILE A 124 -1.42 17.16 -16.90
CA ILE A 124 -2.35 16.07 -16.62
C ILE A 124 -2.76 16.10 -15.15
N GLN A 125 -4.07 16.19 -14.91
CA GLN A 125 -4.63 16.01 -13.57
C GLN A 125 -4.79 14.52 -13.27
N TRP A 126 -4.56 14.13 -12.01
CA TRP A 126 -4.57 12.74 -11.58
C TRP A 126 -5.54 12.56 -10.43
N VAL A 127 -6.33 11.49 -10.47
CA VAL A 127 -7.24 11.11 -9.38
C VAL A 127 -6.79 9.77 -8.82
N SER A 128 -6.50 9.73 -7.53
CA SER A 128 -6.15 8.51 -6.83
C SER A 128 -7.39 7.76 -6.34
N GLY A 129 -7.31 6.44 -6.29
CA GLY A 129 -8.37 5.56 -5.78
C GLY A 129 -7.84 4.15 -5.50
N GLY A 130 -8.72 3.15 -5.60
CA GLY A 130 -8.41 1.74 -5.36
C GLY A 130 -8.98 1.22 -4.04
N THR A 131 -8.80 -0.08 -3.78
CA THR A 131 -9.33 -0.74 -2.58
C THR A 131 -8.57 -0.38 -1.30
N CYS A 132 -7.38 0.22 -1.41
CA CYS A 132 -6.62 0.69 -0.26
C CYS A 132 -7.36 1.76 0.57
N VAL A 133 -8.28 2.53 -0.05
CA VAL A 133 -9.08 3.56 0.62
C VAL A 133 -10.05 2.94 1.61
N SER A 134 -10.75 1.89 1.19
CA SER A 134 -11.64 1.14 2.09
C SER A 134 -10.88 0.39 3.19
N GLY A 135 -9.63 -0.01 2.92
CA GLY A 135 -8.76 -0.67 3.89
C GLY A 135 -8.05 0.29 4.86
N GLY A 136 -8.11 1.61 4.62
CA GLY A 136 -7.37 2.60 5.40
C GLY A 136 -5.84 2.53 5.24
N TYR A 137 -5.36 1.87 4.18
CA TYR A 137 -3.93 1.76 3.84
C TYR A 137 -3.46 2.96 3.01
N CYS A 138 -4.40 3.60 2.32
CA CYS A 138 -4.32 4.89 1.67
C CYS A 138 -5.65 5.63 1.98
#